data_AF-A0A0G1MPY8-F1
#
_entry.id   AF-A0A0G1MPY8-F1
#
_cell.length_a   1.000
_cell.length_b   1.000
_cell.length_c   1.000
_cell.angle_alpha   90.00
_cell.angle_beta   90.00
_cell.angle_gamma   90.00
#
_symmetry.space_group_name_H-M   'P 1'
#
loop_
_entity.id
_entity.type
_entity.pdbx_description
1 polymer ?
#
loop_
_entity_poly.entity_id
_entity_poly.type
_entity_poly.pdbx_seq_one_letter_code
_entity_poly.pdbx_strand_id
1 'polypeptide(L)' 'MLFYARALCRRAERSLVEFSKEQKIPEAILTYMNRLSDYLFMLARSVNYRKGISETFWKR' A
#
# COMPACT_ATOMS: atom_id res chain seq x y z
N MET A 1 -11.31 6.55 -2.22
CA MET A 1 -11.42 5.11 -1.87
C MET A 1 -10.07 4.39 -1.92
N LEU A 2 -9.22 4.58 -2.94
CA LEU A 2 -7.93 3.86 -3.02
C LEU A 2 -6.87 4.25 -1.98
N PHE A 3 -6.85 5.50 -1.49
CA PHE A 3 -6.00 5.87 -0.36
C PHE A 3 -6.34 5.11 0.94
N TYR A 4 -7.61 4.70 1.11
CA TYR A 4 -8.04 3.86 2.22
C TYR A 4 -7.48 2.44 2.10
N ALA A 5 -7.45 1.88 0.87
CA ALA A 5 -6.82 0.59 0.61
C ALA A 5 -5.31 0.61 0.92
N ARG A 6 -4.61 1.72 0.61
CA ARG A 6 -3.20 1.91 1.02
C ARG A 6 -3.05 1.95 2.54
N ALA A 7 -3.93 2.67 3.25
CA ALA A 7 -3.90 2.73 4.71
C ALA A 7 -4.12 1.35 5.35
N LEU A 8 -5.05 0.55 4.80
CA LEU A 8 -5.26 -0.84 5.21
C LEU A 8 -4.05 -1.72 4.95
N CYS A 9 -3.42 -1.64 3.76
CA CYS A 9 -2.21 -2.40 3.46
C CYS A 9 -1.05 -2.05 4.40
N ARG A 10 -0.85 -0.76 4.72
CA ARG A 10 0.17 -0.32 5.69
C ARG A 10 -0.14 -0.76 7.13
N ARG A 11 -1.41 -0.98 7.46
CA ARG A 11 -1.82 -1.53 8.76
C ARG A 11 -1.56 -3.03 8.82
N ALA A 12 -1.95 -3.75 7.77
CA ALA A 12 -1.68 -5.17 7.63
C ALA A 12 -0.18 -5.48 7.58
N GLU A 13 0.63 -4.68 6.88
CA GLU A 13 2.09 -4.80 6.84
C GLU A 13 2.69 -4.67 8.24
N ARG A 14 2.23 -3.70 9.05
CA ARG A 14 2.67 -3.55 10.45
C ARG A 14 2.35 -4.76 11.30
N SER A 15 1.11 -5.25 11.24
CA SER A 15 0.73 -6.47 11.97
C SER A 15 1.51 -7.69 11.50
N LEU A 16 1.82 -7.80 10.20
CA LEU A 16 2.62 -8.89 9.66
C LEU A 16 4.08 -8.83 10.13
N VAL A 17 4.67 -7.63 10.18
CA VAL A 17 6.03 -7.42 10.71
C VAL A 17 6.10 -7.76 12.20
N GLU A 18 5.08 -7.39 12.96
CA GLU A 18 5.00 -7.71 14.39
C GLU A 18 4.86 -9.22 14.61
N PHE A 19 3.96 -9.86 13.85
CA PHE A 19 3.82 -11.32 13.85
C PHE A 19 5.08 -12.04 13.35
N SER A 20 5.84 -11.43 12.43
CA SER A 20 7.11 -11.98 11.93
C SER A 20 8.23 -12.01 12.98
N LYS A 21 8.09 -11.26 14.07
CA LYS A 21 9.04 -11.31 15.19
C LYS A 21 8.77 -12.52 16.09
N GLU A 22 7.53 -12.97 16.17
CA GLU A 22 7.11 -14.11 16.99
C GLU A 22 7.15 -15.43 16.21
N GLN A 23 6.81 -15.41 14.92
CA GLN A 23 6.89 -16.55 14.03
C GLN A 23 7.74 -16.27 12.80
N LYS A 24 8.44 -17.30 12.31
CA LYS A 24 9.24 -17.21 11.09
C LYS A 24 8.31 -17.14 9.88
N ILE A 25 8.04 -15.93 9.41
CA ILE A 25 7.29 -15.69 8.17
C ILE A 25 8.26 -15.68 6.99
N PRO A 26 7.91 -16.28 5.84
CA PRO A 26 8.71 -16.14 4.62
C PRO A 26 8.86 -14.67 4.20
N GLU A 27 10.09 -14.20 3.97
CA GLU A 27 10.38 -12.85 3.47
C GLU A 27 9.65 -12.52 2.15
N ALA A 28 9.33 -13.54 1.36
CA ALA A 28 8.52 -13.39 0.15
C ALA A 28 7.15 -12.73 0.44
N ILE A 29 6.53 -13.03 1.59
CA ILE A 29 5.23 -12.47 1.97
C ILE A 29 5.38 -10.99 2.36
N LEU A 30 6.42 -10.64 3.11
CA LEU A 30 6.73 -9.24 3.46
C LEU A 30 7.01 -8.42 2.20
N THR A 31 7.78 -8.98 1.27
CA THR A 31 8.11 -8.35 -0.02
C THR A 31 6.85 -8.18 -0.88
N TYR A 32 5.97 -9.17 -0.90
CA TYR A 32 4.70 -9.11 -1.61
C TYR A 32 3.78 -8.01 -1.05
N MET A 33 3.63 -7.93 0.27
CA MET A 33 2.87 -6.89 0.95
C MET A 33 3.37 -5.48 0.61
N ASN A 34 4.70 -5.31 0.57
CA ASN A 34 5.33 -4.05 0.22
C ASN A 34 4.99 -3.64 -1.23
N ARG A 35 5.20 -4.56 -2.18
CA ARG A 35 4.87 -4.41 -3.61
C ARG A 35 3.39 -4.13 -3.86
N LEU A 36 2.51 -4.79 -3.11
CA LEU A 36 1.07 -4.57 -3.18
C LEU A 36 0.70 -3.14 -2.76
N SER A 37 1.38 -2.60 -1.74
CA SER A 37 1.16 -1.22 -1.31
C SER A 37 1.54 -0.20 -2.40
N ASP A 38 2.63 -0.46 -3.14
CA ASP A 38 3.06 0.37 -4.27
C ASP A 38 2.13 0.23 -5.47
N TYR A 39 1.66 -0.98 -5.75
CA TYR A 39 0.69 -1.24 -6.80
C TYR A 39 -0.63 -0.50 -6.54
N LEU A 40 -1.14 -0.54 -5.31
CA LEU A 40 -2.35 0.20 -4.93
C LEU A 40 -2.15 1.71 -5.03
N PHE A 41 -0.95 2.22 -4.79
CA PHE A 41 -0.62 3.63 -4.98
C PHE A 41 -0.66 4.01 -6.47
N MET A 42 -0.03 3.22 -7.35
CA MET A 42 -0.11 3.44 -8.80
C MET A 42 -1.54 3.29 -9.32
N LEU A 43 -2.29 2.30 -8.82
CA LEU A 43 -3.68 2.11 -9.21
C LEU A 43 -4.54 3.31 -8.77
N ALA A 44 -4.34 3.82 -7.56
CA ALA A 44 -5.02 5.01 -7.06
C ALA A 44 -4.85 6.20 -8.01
N ARG A 45 -3.61 6.41 -8.42
CA ARG A 45 -3.21 7.48 -9.33
C ARG A 45 -3.76 7.29 -10.74
N SER A 46 -3.73 6.06 -11.26
CA SER A 46 -4.32 5.73 -12.57
C SER A 46 -5.85 5.94 -12.59
N VAL A 47 -6.53 5.62 -11.50
CA VAL A 47 -7.98 5.79 -11.36
C VAL A 47 -8.34 7.27 -11.23
N ASN A 48 -7.57 8.05 -10.45
CA ASN A 48 -7.73 9.49 -10.37
C ASN A 48 -7.54 10.15 -11.74
N TYR A 49 -6.49 9.75 -12.47
CA TYR A 49 -6.23 10.21 -13.83
C TYR A 49 -7.39 9.91 -14.79
N ARG A 50 -7.90 8.67 -14.80
CA ARG A 50 -9.05 8.29 -15.62
C ARG A 50 -10.35 8.99 -15.24
N LYS A 51 -10.52 9.36 -13.97
CA LYS A 51 -11.69 10.13 -13.51
C LYS A 51 -11.56 11.64 -13.72
N GLY A 52 -10.43 12.12 -14.28
CA GLY A 52 -10.17 13.55 -14.44
C GLY A 52 -10.05 14.29 -13.11
N ILE A 53 -9.80 13.57 -12.01
CA ILE A 53 -9.64 14.16 -10.68
C ILE A 53 -8.20 14.63 -10.57
N SER A 54 -8.02 15.95 -10.52
CA SER A 54 -6.72 16.60 -10.30
C SER A 54 -6.11 16.08 -9.00
N GLU A 55 -5.03 15.32 -9.09
CA GLU A 55 -4.27 14.95 -7.90
C GLU A 55 -3.68 16.22 -7.29
N THR A 56 -4.01 16.47 -6.02
CA THR A 56 -3.31 17.46 -5.20
C THR A 56 -1.89 16.96 -4.96
N PHE A 57 -1.00 17.25 -5.91
CA PHE A 57 0.44 17.17 -5.67
C PHE A 57 0.77 18.15 -4.56
N TRP A 58 1.28 17.62 -3.44
CA TRP A 58 1.82 18.45 -2.38
C TRP A 58 3.07 19.15 -2.95
N LYS A 59 2.88 20.38 -3.42
CA LYS A 59 4.00 21.26 -3.80
C LYS A 59 4.70 21.69 -2.51
N ARG A 60 5.98 21.35 -2.45
CA ARG A 60 6.91 21.80 -1.42
C ARG A 60 7.24 23.28 -1.63
#